data_AF-A0A1H8A1V1-F1
#
_entry.id   AF-A0A1H8A1V1-F1
#
_cell.length_a   1.000
_cell.length_b   1.000
_cell.length_c   1.000
_cell.angle_alpha   90.00
_cell.angle_beta   90.00
_cell.angle_gamma   90.00
#
_symmetry.space_group_name_H-M   'P 1'
#
loop_
_entity.id
_entity.type
_entity.pdbx_description
1 polymer ?
#
loop_
_entity_poly.entity_id
_entity_poly.type
_entity_poly.pdbx_seq_one_letter_code
_entity_poly.pdbx_strand_id
1 'polypeptide(L)' 'MGAVDRNGFRFEPEFSVIEQNGAIHVYHQGEFIEEIKFDFSGKYPEMNQIEQLIDRYCEQKGI' A
#
# COMPACT_ATOMS: atom_id res chain seq x y z
N MET A 1 9.48 -7.18 4.18
CA MET A 1 8.30 -8.03 4.44
C MET A 1 7.23 -7.61 3.45
N GLY A 2 6.62 -8.56 2.72
CA GLY A 2 5.32 -8.41 2.07
C GLY A 2 5.17 -7.40 0.92
N ALA A 3 5.86 -7.61 -0.21
CA ALA A 3 5.42 -6.98 -1.46
C ALA A 3 4.24 -7.80 -2.03
N VAL A 4 3.12 -7.15 -2.34
CA VAL A 4 1.98 -7.80 -3.01
C VAL A 4 2.19 -7.63 -4.52
N ASP A 5 2.25 -8.73 -5.26
CA ASP A 5 2.29 -8.71 -6.73
C ASP A 5 0.92 -9.07 -7.30
N ARG A 6 0.34 -8.19 -8.11
CA ARG A 6 -1.00 -8.37 -8.70
C ARG A 6 -1.00 -7.84 -10.13
N ASN A 7 -1.11 -8.73 -11.11
CA ASN A 7 -1.18 -8.37 -12.54
C ASN A 7 -0.02 -7.46 -13.02
N GLY A 8 1.20 -7.67 -12.48
CA GLY A 8 2.39 -6.86 -12.77
C GLY A 8 2.50 -5.55 -11.98
N PHE A 9 1.55 -5.28 -11.07
CA PHE A 9 1.67 -4.24 -10.06
C PHE A 9 2.30 -4.80 -8.79
N ARG A 10 3.28 -4.10 -8.25
CA ARG A 10 3.97 -4.40 -6.99
C ARG A 10 3.62 -3.32 -5.98
N PHE A 11 3.03 -3.73 -4.87
CA PHE A 11 2.65 -2.86 -3.76
C PHE A 11 3.62 -3.06 -2.61
N GLU A 12 4.34 -2.02 -2.23
CA GLU A 12 5.28 -2.02 -1.11
C GLU A 12 4.77 -1.07 -0.02
N PRO A 13 4.13 -1.59 1.04
CA PRO A 13 3.69 -0.79 2.16
C PRO A 13 4.86 -0.44 3.07
N GLU A 14 5.04 0.85 3.33
CA GLU A 14 6.00 1.42 4.26
C GLU A 14 5.24 2.24 5.30
N PHE A 15 5.65 2.19 6.57
CA PHE A 15 4.98 2.95 7.62
C PHE A 15 5.92 3.29 8.78
N SER A 16 5.62 4.42 9.42
CA SER A 16 6.32 4.94 10.58
C SER A 16 5.42 4.83 11.81
N VAL A 17 5.81 3.97 12.76
CA VAL A 17 5.12 3.84 14.05
C VAL A 17 5.23 5.10 14.89
N ILE A 18 6.33 5.85 14.75
CA ILE A 18 6.56 7.07 15.51
C ILE A 18 5.65 8.20 14.99
N GLU A 19 5.58 8.34 13.66
CA GLU A 19 4.78 9.38 13.02
C GLU A 19 3.32 8.97 12.81
N GLN A 20 2.96 7.71 13.09
CA GLN A 20 1.61 7.17 12.93
C GLN A 20 1.07 7.29 11.49
N ASN A 21 1.96 7.26 10.50
CA ASN A 21 1.64 7.40 9.08
C ASN A 21 2.35 6.35 8.24
N GLY A 22 1.82 6.09 7.06
CA GLY A 22 2.39 5.15 6.11
C GLY A 22 2.07 5.54 4.67
N ALA A 23 2.75 4.87 3.77
CA ALA A 23 2.57 4.99 2.34
C ALA A 23 2.68 3.61 1.70
N ILE A 24 1.86 3.34 0.68
CA ILE A 24 1.98 2.14 -0.14
C ILE A 24 2.54 2.57 -1.48
N HIS A 25 3.78 2.18 -1.77
CA HIS A 25 4.40 2.47 -3.06
C HIS A 25 3.91 1.45 -4.09
N VAL A 26 3.31 1.95 -5.18
CA VAL A 26 2.78 1.17 -6.27
C VAL A 26 3.73 1.26 -7.45
N TYR A 27 4.33 0.14 -7.79
CA TYR A 27 5.14 -0.02 -8.99
C TYR A 27 4.38 -0.86 -10.01
N HIS A 28 4.56 -0.59 -11.30
CA HIS A 28 4.04 -1.43 -12.36
C HIS A 28 5.17 -1.71 -13.34
N GLN A 29 5.46 -2.99 -13.60
CA GLN A 29 6.55 -3.41 -14.50
C GLN A 29 7.92 -2.78 -14.18
N GLY A 30 8.16 -2.40 -12.92
CA GLY A 30 9.40 -1.75 -12.47
C GLY A 30 9.39 -0.22 -12.53
N GLU A 31 8.33 0.40 -13.03
CA GLU A 31 8.13 1.85 -12.99
C GLU A 31 7.29 2.24 -11.77
N PHE A 32 7.73 3.26 -11.03
CA PHE A 32 6.93 3.85 -9.96
C PHE A 32 5.72 4.55 -10.58
N ILE A 33 4.52 4.11 -10.22
CA ILE A 33 3.27 4.69 -10.71
C ILE A 33 2.78 5.75 -9.73
N GLU A 34 2.59 5.36 -8.47
CA GLU A 34 2.06 6.25 -7.45
C GLU A 34 2.29 5.72 -6.03
N GLU A 35 2.09 6.59 -5.04
CA GLU A 35 2.10 6.22 -3.62
C GLU A 35 0.76 6.54 -2.96
N ILE A 36 0.27 5.59 -2.16
CA ILE A 36 -0.98 5.74 -1.40
C ILE A 36 -0.62 6.06 0.03
N LYS A 37 -0.64 7.34 0.40
CA LYS A 37 -0.43 7.77 1.79
C LYS A 37 -1.66 7.47 2.63
N PHE A 38 -1.44 6.96 3.84
CA PHE A 38 -2.48 6.69 4.80
C PHE A 38 -1.98 6.96 6.21
N ASP A 39 -2.89 7.45 7.06
CA ASP A 39 -2.63 7.57 8.48
C ASP A 39 -3.22 6.36 9.20
N PHE A 40 -2.56 5.95 10.28
CA PHE A 40 -3.07 4.91 11.15
C PHE A 40 -2.98 5.36 12.61
N SER A 41 -3.65 4.65 13.50
CA SER A 41 -3.61 4.95 14.92
C SER A 41 -3.40 3.67 15.70
N GLY A 42 -2.40 3.65 16.58
CA GLY A 42 -2.04 2.49 17.39
C GLY A 42 -0.56 2.13 17.24
N LYS A 43 -0.15 0.95 17.69
CA LYS A 43 1.27 0.58 17.60
C LYS A 43 1.73 0.25 16.18
N TYR A 44 0.83 -0.21 15.33
CA TYR A 44 1.11 -0.61 13.95
C TYR A 44 -0.15 -0.39 13.11
N PRO A 45 -0.01 -0.12 11.81
CA PRO A 45 -1.17 -0.13 10.92
C PRO A 45 -1.76 -1.53 10.89
N GLU A 46 -3.08 -1.62 10.89
CA GLU A 46 -3.74 -2.91 10.77
C GLU A 46 -3.47 -3.48 9.39
N MET A 47 -3.03 -4.73 9.32
CA MET A 47 -2.72 -5.40 8.05
C MET A 47 -3.96 -5.39 7.12
N ASN A 48 -5.15 -5.55 7.71
CA ASN A 48 -6.43 -5.45 7.02
C ASN A 48 -6.68 -4.06 6.40
N GLN A 49 -6.22 -2.97 7.03
CA GLN A 49 -6.33 -1.62 6.47
C GLN A 49 -5.48 -1.47 5.21
N ILE A 50 -4.25 -2.00 5.24
CA ILE A 50 -3.33 -2.01 4.08
C ILE A 50 -3.92 -2.84 2.95
N GLU A 51 -4.43 -4.04 3.24
CA GLU A 51 -5.07 -4.90 2.25
C GLU A 51 -6.30 -4.22 1.62
N GLN A 52 -7.15 -3.57 2.43
CA GLN A 52 -8.30 -2.81 1.93
C GLN A 52 -7.90 -1.63 1.04
N LEU A 53 -6.79 -0.94 1.35
CA LEU A 53 -6.27 0.15 0.52
C LEU A 53 -5.81 -0.36 -0.84
N ILE A 54 -5.10 -1.50 -0.86
CA ILE A 54 -4.65 -2.15 -2.10
C ILE A 54 -5.85 -2.65 -2.91
N ASP A 55 -6.83 -3.28 -2.26
CA ASP A 55 -8.00 -3.83 -2.95
C ASP A 55 -8.86 -2.72 -3.56
N ARG A 56 -9.13 -1.64 -2.82
CA ARG A 56 -9.78 -0.45 -3.37
C ARG A 56 -9.03 0.16 -4.52
N TYR A 57 -7.71 0.21 -4.43
CA TYR A 57 -6.87 0.74 -5.51
C TYR A 57 -6.99 -0.11 -6.78
N CYS A 58 -6.93 -1.44 -6.64
CA CYS A 58 -7.16 -2.38 -7.74
C CYS A 58 -8.57 -2.21 -8.34
N GLU A 59 -9.61 -2.13 -7.50
CA GLU A 59 -10.99 -1.89 -7.95
C GLU A 59 -11.13 -0.58 -8.73
N GLN A 60 -10.55 0.52 -8.22
CA GLN A 60 -10.61 1.83 -8.88
C GLN A 60 -9.89 1.85 -10.24
N LYS A 61 -8.78 1.13 -10.35
CA LYS A 61 -8.00 1.03 -11.60
C LYS A 61 -8.52 -0.06 -12.54
N GLY A 62 -9.47 -0.89 -12.10
CA GLY A 62 -10.06 -1.98 -12.89
C GLY A 62 -9.09 -3.13 -13.14
N ILE A 63 -8.21 -3.41 -12.18
CA ILE A 63 -7.15 -4.43 -12.25
C ILE A 63 -7.58 -5.73 -11.59
#